data_AF-A0A0K0DQN6-F1
#
_entry.id   AF-A0A0K0DQN6-F1
#
_cell.length_a   1.000
_cell.length_b   1.000
_cell.length_c   1.000
_cell.angle_alpha   90.00
_cell.angle_beta   90.00
_cell.angle_gamma   90.00
#
_symmetry.space_group_name_H-M   'P 1'
#
loop_
_entity.id
_entity.type
_entity.pdbx_description
1 polymer ?
#
loop_
_entity_poly.entity_id
_entity_poly.type
_entity_poly.pdbx_seq_one_letter_code
_entity_poly.pdbx_strand_id
1 'polypeptide(L)'
;LRKYYVLNFLRDGTLKSYSCSYPTSVQPAYSAVIQAQFARRCAQFCAIVTTAPLVHIGILNMSTMPEGYYAYGASAGREWYFNPAMQFKDNSISEADLSLLNKAFDKVEDLLENPEFRNFTWIGSGLQKHYVDPTGTVLTIRENEYDIKIYTKAKLSGRIFNKGHGVRLIERKMGNVLVCGDSDTDIPMLEECLSVAPPNVYTIWVTKDEALKEKVTQTCAHFHNSNVAFVSCPEVLLGAMAQATVRELKVRGGDFDDDSDV
;
A
#
# COMPACT_ATOMS: atom_id res chain seq x y z
N LEU A 1 10.59 -16.29 20.50
CA LEU A 1 10.18 -14.95 19.98
C LEU A 1 10.04 -15.02 18.46
N ARG A 2 8.82 -15.21 17.94
CA ARG A 2 8.56 -15.26 16.49
C ARG A 2 8.84 -13.86 15.90
N LYS A 3 9.79 -13.77 14.97
CA LYS A 3 10.21 -12.51 14.34
C LYS A 3 9.22 -12.18 13.20
N TYR A 4 8.38 -11.17 13.41
CA TYR A 4 7.37 -10.73 12.43
C TYR A 4 7.92 -9.64 11.51
N TYR A 5 7.71 -9.77 10.20
CA TYR A 5 7.77 -8.70 9.22
C TYR A 5 6.33 -8.42 8.77
N VAL A 6 5.84 -7.19 8.82
CA VAL A 6 4.43 -6.91 8.47
C VAL A 6 4.38 -6.04 7.23
N LEU A 7 3.57 -6.40 6.25
CA LEU A 7 3.53 -5.73 4.95
C LEU A 7 2.06 -5.51 4.56
N ASN A 8 1.46 -4.44 5.05
CA ASN A 8 0.03 -4.19 4.86
C ASN A 8 -0.21 -3.31 3.63
N PHE A 9 -0.73 -3.91 2.56
CA PHE A 9 -0.77 -3.27 1.26
C PHE A 9 -2.19 -3.00 0.73
N LEU A 10 -2.86 -2.03 1.33
CA LEU A 10 -3.53 -0.92 0.66
C LEU A 10 -3.99 0.01 1.78
N ARG A 11 -4.11 1.30 1.51
CA ARG A 11 -4.67 2.23 2.48
C ARG A 11 -6.19 2.29 2.36
N ASP A 12 -6.65 2.74 1.20
CA ASP A 12 -8.07 2.88 0.91
C ASP A 12 -8.66 1.50 0.64
N GLY A 13 -9.75 1.15 1.33
CA GLY A 13 -10.35 -0.19 1.29
C GLY A 13 -9.81 -1.17 2.33
N THR A 14 -8.52 -1.08 2.71
CA THR A 14 -7.89 -2.03 3.64
C THR A 14 -7.64 -1.47 5.05
N LEU A 15 -6.94 -0.33 5.17
CA LEU A 15 -6.59 0.29 6.48
C LEU A 15 -7.41 1.55 6.79
N LYS A 16 -8.26 1.95 5.84
CA LYS A 16 -9.18 3.07 5.86
C LYS A 16 -10.33 2.76 4.90
N SER A 17 -11.56 3.08 5.28
CA SER A 17 -12.70 3.00 4.36
C SER A 17 -12.50 3.88 3.12
N TYR A 18 -13.03 3.45 1.97
CA TYR A 18 -12.95 4.22 0.72
C TYR A 18 -13.56 5.62 0.87
N SER A 19 -13.00 6.59 0.14
CA SER A 19 -13.55 7.94 0.00
C SER A 19 -13.93 8.18 -1.46
N CYS A 20 -14.99 8.94 -1.71
CA CYS A 20 -15.43 9.28 -3.06
C CYS A 20 -14.44 10.21 -3.80
N SER A 21 -13.54 10.86 -3.07
CA SER A 21 -12.53 11.77 -3.59
C SER A 21 -11.20 11.50 -2.90
N TYR A 22 -10.14 11.24 -3.66
CA TYR A 22 -8.81 10.97 -3.12
C TYR A 22 -8.23 12.17 -2.35
N PRO A 23 -8.33 13.43 -2.84
CA PRO A 23 -7.93 14.62 -2.08
C PRO A 23 -8.52 14.75 -0.67
N THR A 24 -9.70 14.15 -0.44
CA THR A 24 -10.36 14.15 0.88
C THR A 24 -10.28 12.80 1.59
N SER A 25 -9.56 11.84 1.01
CA SER A 25 -9.29 10.56 1.64
C SER A 25 -8.22 10.74 2.70
N VAL A 26 -8.47 11.49 3.78
CA VAL A 26 -7.53 11.72 4.89
C VAL A 26 -7.64 10.59 5.93
N GLN A 27 -6.51 10.18 6.53
CA GLN A 27 -6.47 9.05 7.44
C GLN A 27 -7.02 9.46 8.80
N PRO A 28 -8.02 8.75 9.36
CA PRO A 28 -8.50 9.06 10.70
C PRO A 28 -7.41 8.87 11.76
N ALA A 29 -7.39 9.75 12.76
CA ALA A 29 -6.36 9.74 13.80
C ALA A 29 -6.28 8.41 14.56
N TYR A 30 -7.42 7.77 14.88
CA TYR A 30 -7.43 6.49 15.57
C TYR A 30 -6.72 5.39 14.75
N SER A 31 -6.90 5.39 13.42
CA SER A 31 -6.27 4.43 12.52
C SER A 31 -4.76 4.63 12.50
N ALA A 32 -4.29 5.89 12.44
CA ALA A 32 -2.86 6.20 12.50
C ALA A 32 -2.23 5.76 13.82
N VAL A 33 -2.88 6.02 14.97
CA VAL A 33 -2.37 5.61 16.28
C VAL A 33 -2.29 4.09 16.40
N ILE A 34 -3.33 3.37 16.00
CA ILE A 34 -3.37 1.90 16.06
C ILE A 34 -2.27 1.30 15.18
N GLN A 35 -2.14 1.78 13.93
CA GLN A 35 -1.12 1.31 13.01
C GLN A 35 0.30 1.58 13.52
N ALA A 36 0.57 2.80 14.01
CA ALA A 36 1.88 3.15 14.56
C ALA A 36 2.25 2.30 15.78
N GLN A 37 1.31 2.08 16.69
CA GLN A 37 1.55 1.23 17.87
C GLN A 37 1.78 -0.23 17.50
N PHE A 38 1.00 -0.75 16.55
CA PHE A 38 1.18 -2.09 16.04
C PHE A 38 2.54 -2.24 15.34
N ALA A 39 2.91 -1.32 14.45
CA ALA A 39 4.20 -1.34 13.76
C ALA A 39 5.37 -1.34 14.75
N ARG A 40 5.31 -0.49 15.78
CA ARG A 40 6.38 -0.37 16.79
C ARG A 40 6.54 -1.62 17.65
N ARG A 41 5.45 -2.32 17.95
CA ARG A 41 5.43 -3.40 18.97
C ARG A 41 5.41 -4.79 18.37
N CYS A 42 4.77 -4.95 17.23
CA CYS A 42 4.44 -6.25 16.66
C CYS A 42 5.15 -6.51 15.33
N ALA A 43 5.87 -5.55 14.76
CA ALA A 43 6.53 -5.68 13.46
C ALA A 43 7.98 -5.18 13.48
N GLN A 44 8.83 -5.80 12.66
CA GLN A 44 10.20 -5.32 12.43
C GLN A 44 10.28 -4.33 11.26
N PHE A 45 9.34 -4.44 10.34
CA PHE A 45 9.21 -3.58 9.17
C PHE A 45 7.72 -3.51 8.82
N CYS A 46 7.29 -2.32 8.40
CA CYS A 46 5.94 -2.04 7.93
C CYS A 46 6.03 -1.23 6.64
N ALA A 47 5.23 -1.59 5.64
CA ALA A 47 5.08 -0.80 4.44
C ALA A 47 3.63 -0.72 3.98
N ILE A 48 3.29 0.39 3.35
CA ILE A 48 2.05 0.62 2.60
C ILE A 48 2.43 0.77 1.13
N VAL A 49 1.81 -0.01 0.25
CA VAL A 49 1.95 0.13 -1.20
C VAL A 49 0.62 0.61 -1.76
N THR A 50 0.66 1.72 -2.49
CA THR A 50 -0.50 2.34 -3.11
C THR A 50 -0.21 2.66 -4.57
N THR A 51 -1.27 2.72 -5.36
CA THR A 51 -1.17 3.25 -6.73
C THR A 51 -1.03 4.77 -6.72
N ALA A 52 -1.47 5.47 -5.67
CA ALA A 52 -1.36 6.92 -5.57
C ALA A 52 0.11 7.42 -5.61
N PRO A 53 0.34 8.67 -6.06
CA PRO A 53 1.67 9.29 -6.02
C PRO A 53 2.16 9.50 -4.59
N LEU A 54 3.46 9.78 -4.45
CA LEU A 54 4.06 10.00 -3.13
C LEU A 54 3.66 11.35 -2.52
N VAL A 55 3.76 12.42 -3.32
CA VAL A 55 3.49 13.82 -2.98
C VAL A 55 2.55 14.46 -4.02
N HIS A 56 2.18 15.73 -3.84
CA HIS A 56 1.21 16.46 -4.69
C HIS A 56 -0.15 15.75 -4.74
N ILE A 57 -0.87 15.78 -3.60
CA ILE A 57 -2.07 14.96 -3.37
C ILE A 57 -1.69 13.47 -3.42
N GLY A 58 -0.60 13.14 -2.72
CA GLY A 58 -0.06 11.79 -2.62
C GLY A 58 -0.31 11.15 -1.26
N ILE A 59 0.19 9.93 -1.09
CA ILE A 59 0.01 9.15 0.15
C ILE A 59 0.56 9.87 1.39
N LEU A 60 1.66 10.62 1.24
CA LEU A 60 2.25 11.39 2.34
C LEU A 60 1.38 12.58 2.75
N ASN A 61 0.54 13.11 1.86
CA ASN A 61 -0.42 14.16 2.18
C ASN A 61 -1.67 13.60 2.88
N MET A 62 -2.02 12.34 2.59
CA MET A 62 -3.24 11.70 3.10
C MET A 62 -3.02 10.92 4.40
N SER A 63 -1.79 10.54 4.71
CA SER A 63 -1.45 9.86 5.96
C SER A 63 -1.35 10.86 7.10
N THR A 64 -1.94 10.53 8.25
CA THR A 64 -1.83 11.30 9.50
C THR A 64 -0.85 10.62 10.48
N MET A 65 -0.19 9.55 10.04
CA MET A 65 0.79 8.82 10.82
C MET A 65 2.15 9.53 10.76
N PRO A 66 2.86 9.67 11.89
CA PRO A 66 4.21 10.23 11.89
C PRO A 66 5.20 9.37 11.10
N GLU A 67 6.32 9.98 10.72
CA GLU A 67 7.42 9.29 10.06
C GLU A 67 8.06 8.22 10.94
N GLY A 68 8.72 7.24 10.31
CA GLY A 68 9.50 6.20 10.98
C GLY A 68 8.73 4.94 11.38
N TYR A 69 7.41 4.91 11.24
CA TYR A 69 6.61 3.72 11.49
C TYR A 69 6.40 2.84 10.26
N TYR A 70 6.19 3.46 9.09
CA TYR A 70 5.93 2.77 7.82
C TYR A 70 6.80 3.33 6.71
N ALA A 71 7.24 2.45 5.81
CA ALA A 71 7.67 2.83 4.47
C ALA A 71 6.46 2.99 3.53
N TYR A 72 6.54 3.91 2.59
CA TYR A 72 5.46 4.18 1.63
C TYR A 72 5.94 3.91 0.21
N GLY A 73 5.42 2.86 -0.41
CA GLY A 73 5.59 2.55 -1.83
C GLY A 73 4.47 3.17 -2.65
N ALA A 74 4.74 4.32 -3.26
CA ALA A 74 3.81 5.00 -4.15
C ALA A 74 3.99 4.56 -5.61
N SER A 75 3.04 4.92 -6.48
CA SER A 75 3.04 4.52 -7.89
C SER A 75 3.21 3.00 -8.06
N ALA A 76 2.48 2.21 -7.26
CA ALA A 76 2.56 0.75 -7.12
C ALA A 76 3.91 0.21 -6.59
N GLY A 77 4.68 1.03 -5.87
CA GLY A 77 5.99 0.68 -5.34
C GLY A 77 7.15 0.98 -6.30
N ARG A 78 6.96 1.94 -7.22
CA ARG A 78 8.03 2.46 -8.09
C ARG A 78 8.81 3.59 -7.45
N GLU A 79 8.20 4.26 -6.49
CA GLU A 79 8.86 5.23 -5.64
C GLU A 79 8.59 4.85 -4.19
N TRP A 80 9.62 4.92 -3.37
CA TRP A 80 9.61 4.48 -1.98
C TRP A 80 10.13 5.58 -1.09
N TYR A 81 9.34 5.91 -0.08
CA TYR A 81 9.74 6.80 1.01
C TYR A 81 9.89 6.00 2.29
N PHE A 82 11.10 5.95 2.84
CA PHE A 82 11.35 5.33 4.15
C PHE A 82 11.52 6.38 5.24
N ASN A 83 12.31 7.41 4.93
CA ASN A 83 12.56 8.58 5.76
C ASN A 83 13.20 9.68 4.88
N PRO A 84 13.39 10.91 5.39
CA PRO A 84 13.98 12.00 4.60
C PRO A 84 15.35 11.67 4.00
N ALA A 85 16.16 10.84 4.65
CA ALA A 85 17.48 10.45 4.19
C ALA A 85 17.49 9.24 3.25
N MET A 86 16.39 8.48 3.16
CA MET A 86 16.29 7.24 2.40
C MET A 86 15.01 7.22 1.58
N GLN A 87 15.17 7.61 0.33
CA GLN A 87 14.13 7.59 -0.69
C GLN A 87 14.67 6.85 -1.91
N PHE A 88 13.81 6.09 -2.57
CA PHE A 88 14.14 5.38 -3.79
C PHE A 88 13.11 5.74 -4.85
N LYS A 89 13.56 5.88 -6.09
CA LYS A 89 12.70 6.04 -7.25
C LYS A 89 13.27 5.20 -8.37
N ASP A 90 12.40 4.50 -9.08
CA ASP A 90 12.80 3.78 -10.28
C ASP A 90 13.30 4.77 -11.34
N ASN A 91 14.54 4.57 -11.78
CA ASN A 91 15.22 5.40 -12.77
C ASN A 91 15.08 4.84 -14.20
N SER A 92 14.11 3.94 -14.43
CA SER A 92 13.83 3.36 -15.75
C SER A 92 13.33 4.38 -16.79
N ILE A 93 12.92 5.58 -16.35
CA ILE A 93 12.38 6.66 -17.20
C ILE A 93 13.49 7.68 -17.46
N SER A 94 13.68 8.07 -18.72
CA SER A 94 14.69 9.07 -19.10
C SER A 94 14.38 10.46 -18.53
N GLU A 95 15.42 11.25 -18.21
CA GLU A 95 15.24 12.63 -17.74
C GLU A 95 14.50 13.51 -18.74
N ALA A 96 14.70 13.27 -20.05
CA ALA A 96 14.01 13.99 -21.11
C ALA A 96 12.50 13.70 -21.11
N ASP A 97 12.10 12.44 -20.95
CA ASP A 97 10.69 12.05 -20.90
C ASP A 97 10.02 12.56 -19.62
N LEU A 98 10.73 12.50 -18.47
CA LEU A 98 10.25 13.08 -17.22
C LEU A 98 10.01 14.59 -17.34
N SER A 99 10.91 15.31 -18.01
CA SER A 99 10.78 16.75 -18.26
C SER A 99 9.53 17.07 -19.10
N LEU A 100 9.23 16.27 -20.13
CA LEU A 100 8.02 16.43 -20.93
C LEU A 100 6.74 16.12 -20.13
N LEU A 101 6.76 15.06 -19.31
CA LEU A 101 5.65 14.71 -18.45
C LEU A 101 5.37 15.82 -17.42
N ASN A 102 6.43 16.40 -16.84
CA ASN A 102 6.30 17.54 -15.93
C ASN A 102 5.62 18.71 -16.63
N LYS A 103 6.09 19.10 -17.81
CA LYS A 103 5.48 20.21 -18.58
C LYS A 103 4.01 19.96 -18.94
N ALA A 104 3.67 18.72 -19.27
CA ALA A 104 2.27 18.35 -19.56
C ALA A 104 1.41 18.45 -18.29
N PHE A 105 1.93 17.96 -17.16
CA PHE A 105 1.27 18.05 -15.87
C PHE A 105 1.04 19.51 -15.45
N ASP A 106 2.07 20.35 -15.51
CA ASP A 106 2.00 21.77 -15.12
C ASP A 106 0.93 22.51 -15.93
N LYS A 107 0.85 22.24 -17.25
CA LYS A 107 -0.20 22.83 -18.10
C LYS A 107 -1.62 22.41 -17.71
N VAL A 108 -1.81 21.16 -17.30
CA VAL A 108 -3.13 20.69 -16.85
C VAL A 108 -3.43 21.28 -15.47
N GLU A 109 -2.43 21.38 -14.59
CA GLU A 109 -2.57 22.02 -13.28
C GLU A 109 -2.97 23.49 -13.41
N ASP A 110 -2.30 24.27 -14.28
CA ASP A 110 -2.64 25.67 -14.60
C ASP A 110 -4.09 25.81 -15.08
N LEU A 111 -4.57 24.88 -15.93
CA LEU A 111 -5.96 24.87 -16.38
C LEU A 111 -6.94 24.64 -15.23
N LEU A 112 -6.59 23.75 -14.29
CA LEU A 112 -7.42 23.42 -13.14
C LEU A 112 -7.47 24.54 -12.08
N GLU A 113 -6.60 25.55 -12.16
CA GLU A 113 -6.71 26.77 -11.34
C GLU A 113 -7.89 27.64 -11.76
N ASN A 114 -8.32 27.56 -13.03
CA ASN A 114 -9.48 28.30 -13.51
C ASN A 114 -10.75 27.80 -12.78
N PRO A 115 -11.56 28.70 -12.17
CA PRO A 115 -12.79 28.34 -11.46
C PRO A 115 -13.74 27.42 -12.25
N GLU A 116 -13.78 27.54 -13.57
CA GLU A 116 -14.62 26.72 -14.45
C GLU A 116 -14.20 25.24 -14.44
N PHE A 117 -12.90 24.96 -14.37
CA PHE A 117 -12.34 23.60 -14.42
C PHE A 117 -11.97 23.04 -13.04
N ARG A 118 -11.96 23.89 -12.00
CA ARG A 118 -11.52 23.53 -10.65
C ARG A 118 -12.24 22.32 -10.05
N ASN A 119 -13.52 22.12 -10.38
CA ASN A 119 -14.29 20.97 -9.88
C ASN A 119 -13.67 19.62 -10.26
N PHE A 120 -12.96 19.53 -11.39
CA PHE A 120 -12.31 18.29 -11.83
C PHE A 120 -11.16 17.85 -10.92
N THR A 121 -10.60 18.76 -10.10
CA THR A 121 -9.58 18.39 -9.10
C THR A 121 -10.15 17.51 -7.97
N TRP A 122 -11.47 17.55 -7.74
CA TRP A 122 -12.12 16.90 -6.60
C TRP A 122 -12.91 15.64 -6.96
N ILE A 123 -13.09 15.35 -8.25
CA ILE A 123 -13.87 14.18 -8.70
C ILE A 123 -12.96 12.94 -8.71
N GLY A 124 -13.38 11.89 -7.98
CA GLY A 124 -12.66 10.62 -7.95
C GLY A 124 -11.21 10.77 -7.49
N SER A 125 -10.26 10.40 -8.35
CA SER A 125 -8.83 10.51 -8.03
C SER A 125 -8.28 11.93 -8.12
N GLY A 126 -8.98 12.85 -8.80
CA GLY A 126 -8.45 14.16 -9.19
C GLY A 126 -7.30 14.05 -10.20
N LEU A 127 -6.51 15.11 -10.34
CA LEU A 127 -5.27 15.08 -11.12
C LEU A 127 -4.17 14.43 -10.28
N GLN A 128 -3.61 13.33 -10.77
CA GLN A 128 -2.53 12.61 -10.11
C GLN A 128 -1.39 12.33 -11.09
N LYS A 129 -0.16 12.55 -10.61
CA LYS A 129 1.06 12.30 -11.38
C LYS A 129 1.64 10.94 -11.04
N HIS A 130 1.32 9.94 -11.86
CA HIS A 130 1.84 8.58 -11.68
C HIS A 130 3.16 8.41 -12.44
N TYR A 131 4.15 7.78 -11.81
CA TYR A 131 5.37 7.36 -12.50
C TYR A 131 5.23 5.91 -12.92
N VAL A 132 5.17 5.63 -14.23
CA VAL A 132 5.11 4.25 -14.76
C VAL A 132 5.90 4.16 -16.05
N ASP A 133 6.86 3.23 -16.16
CA ASP A 133 6.86 2.17 -17.19
C ASP A 133 8.21 1.43 -17.29
N PRO A 134 8.24 0.09 -17.18
CA PRO A 134 9.46 -0.65 -17.35
C PRO A 134 9.52 -1.32 -18.73
N THR A 135 8.64 -1.01 -19.72
CA THR A 135 8.93 -0.83 -21.19
C THR A 135 7.82 -1.12 -22.23
N GLY A 136 6.97 -0.13 -22.56
CA GLY A 136 6.03 -0.13 -23.70
C GLY A 136 6.02 1.09 -24.63
N THR A 137 7.16 1.83 -24.80
CA THR A 137 7.57 2.93 -25.75
C THR A 137 6.85 4.33 -25.94
N VAL A 138 6.99 5.32 -25.03
CA VAL A 138 6.55 6.76 -25.00
C VAL A 138 5.32 7.26 -24.17
N LEU A 139 4.05 7.24 -24.61
CA LEU A 139 2.86 7.52 -23.75
C LEU A 139 1.70 6.52 -23.98
N THR A 140 1.08 5.95 -22.92
CA THR A 140 -0.17 5.18 -22.98
C THR A 140 -1.25 5.92 -22.20
N ILE A 141 -2.41 6.09 -22.82
CA ILE A 141 -3.62 6.54 -22.14
C ILE A 141 -4.46 5.31 -21.85
N ARG A 142 -4.88 5.13 -20.60
CA ARG A 142 -5.95 4.19 -20.25
C ARG A 142 -7.17 4.98 -19.83
N GLU A 143 -8.25 4.74 -20.52
CA GLU A 143 -9.56 5.28 -20.19
C GLU A 143 -10.38 4.14 -19.57
N ASN A 144 -10.90 4.40 -18.38
CA ASN A 144 -11.97 3.60 -17.79
C ASN A 144 -13.24 4.46 -17.77
N GLU A 145 -14.36 3.91 -17.31
CA GLU A 145 -15.63 4.64 -17.19
C GLU A 145 -15.54 5.90 -16.32
N TYR A 146 -14.54 5.97 -15.43
CA TYR A 146 -14.43 7.02 -14.40
C TYR A 146 -13.09 7.77 -14.38
N ASP A 147 -12.05 7.26 -15.06
CA ASP A 147 -10.73 7.89 -15.03
C ASP A 147 -9.97 7.80 -16.36
N ILE A 148 -9.10 8.78 -16.58
CA ILE A 148 -8.10 8.81 -17.65
C ILE A 148 -6.74 8.79 -16.96
N LYS A 149 -5.95 7.73 -17.21
CA LYS A 149 -4.58 7.60 -16.68
C LYS A 149 -3.59 7.70 -17.83
N ILE A 150 -2.73 8.71 -17.77
CA ILE A 150 -1.61 8.89 -18.70
C ILE A 150 -0.36 8.28 -18.07
N TYR A 151 0.21 7.30 -18.74
CA TYR A 151 1.46 6.67 -18.36
C TYR A 151 2.54 7.02 -19.39
N THR A 152 3.78 7.21 -18.94
CA THR A 152 4.93 7.17 -19.83
C THR A 152 5.12 5.76 -20.37
N LYS A 153 5.82 5.60 -21.50
CA LYS A 153 6.27 4.31 -21.98
C LYS A 153 7.79 4.31 -22.30
N ALA A 154 8.48 3.17 -22.29
CA ALA A 154 9.94 2.97 -22.31
C ALA A 154 10.33 1.77 -23.21
N LYS A 155 11.58 1.66 -23.66
CA LYS A 155 12.04 0.68 -24.68
C LYS A 155 12.44 -0.70 -24.12
N LEU A 156 11.72 -1.75 -24.54
CA LEU A 156 11.98 -3.22 -24.43
C LEU A 156 11.72 -4.02 -23.12
N SER A 157 10.55 -4.71 -23.06
CA SER A 157 10.21 -5.95 -22.31
C SER A 157 8.69 -6.22 -22.23
N GLY A 158 7.81 -5.20 -22.37
CA GLY A 158 6.37 -5.39 -22.60
C GLY A 158 5.49 -5.82 -21.41
N ARG A 159 5.98 -5.82 -20.16
CA ARG A 159 5.17 -6.17 -18.96
C ARG A 159 4.76 -4.95 -18.14
N ILE A 160 3.48 -4.89 -17.74
CA ILE A 160 2.93 -3.84 -16.88
C ILE A 160 3.49 -3.98 -15.46
N PHE A 161 3.96 -2.88 -14.87
CA PHE A 161 4.40 -2.88 -13.48
C PHE A 161 3.21 -2.93 -12.53
N ASN A 162 3.22 -3.87 -11.61
CA ASN A 162 2.18 -4.04 -10.60
C ASN A 162 2.79 -3.91 -9.20
N LYS A 163 1.93 -3.96 -8.19
CA LYS A 163 2.35 -3.82 -6.80
C LYS A 163 3.29 -4.94 -6.35
N GLY A 164 3.16 -6.15 -6.90
CA GLY A 164 4.09 -7.26 -6.65
C GLY A 164 5.52 -6.92 -7.03
N HIS A 165 5.72 -6.37 -8.23
CA HIS A 165 7.05 -5.89 -8.64
C HIS A 165 7.59 -4.82 -7.69
N GLY A 166 6.74 -3.93 -7.18
CA GLY A 166 7.11 -2.92 -6.17
C GLY A 166 7.59 -3.54 -4.86
N VAL A 167 6.91 -4.58 -4.37
CA VAL A 167 7.31 -5.33 -3.18
C VAL A 167 8.65 -6.03 -3.38
N ARG A 168 8.89 -6.60 -4.57
CA ARG A 168 10.16 -7.24 -4.91
C ARG A 168 11.35 -6.29 -4.85
N LEU A 169 11.17 -5.00 -5.11
CA LEU A 169 12.24 -4.00 -5.03
C LEU A 169 12.74 -3.74 -3.60
N ILE A 170 11.92 -4.02 -2.60
CA ILE A 170 12.27 -3.82 -1.18
C ILE A 170 12.49 -5.13 -0.43
N GLU A 171 12.52 -6.24 -1.17
CA GLU A 171 12.58 -7.58 -0.60
C GLU A 171 13.88 -7.79 0.19
N ARG A 172 13.73 -8.06 1.48
CA ARG A 172 14.79 -8.50 2.40
C ARG A 172 14.45 -9.91 2.87
N LYS A 173 15.37 -10.59 3.58
CA LYS A 173 15.09 -11.92 4.18
C LYS A 173 13.76 -11.91 4.94
N MET A 174 12.74 -12.55 4.35
CA MET A 174 11.38 -12.58 4.88
C MET A 174 11.24 -13.67 5.95
N GLY A 175 10.86 -13.26 7.16
CA GLY A 175 10.40 -14.15 8.23
C GLY A 175 8.90 -14.44 8.06
N ASN A 176 8.12 -14.27 9.13
CA ASN A 176 6.66 -14.25 9.00
C ASN A 176 6.23 -12.97 8.30
N VAL A 177 5.35 -13.09 7.30
CA VAL A 177 4.82 -11.96 6.51
C VAL A 177 3.32 -11.90 6.67
N LEU A 178 2.78 -10.73 7.01
CA LEU A 178 1.33 -10.47 6.96
C LEU A 178 1.05 -9.55 5.76
N VAL A 179 0.27 -10.03 4.81
CA VAL A 179 -0.19 -9.30 3.61
C VAL A 179 -1.66 -8.93 3.76
N CYS A 180 -1.98 -7.64 3.67
CA CYS A 180 -3.38 -7.18 3.66
C CYS A 180 -3.73 -6.52 2.32
N GLY A 181 -4.97 -6.72 1.85
CA GLY A 181 -5.49 -6.12 0.62
C GLY A 181 -7.02 -6.14 0.58
N ASP A 182 -7.62 -5.47 -0.41
CA ASP A 182 -9.08 -5.38 -0.55
C ASP A 182 -9.56 -5.53 -2.00
N SER A 183 -8.64 -5.54 -2.96
CA SER A 183 -8.95 -5.56 -4.39
C SER A 183 -8.07 -6.54 -5.16
N ASP A 184 -8.52 -6.94 -6.35
CA ASP A 184 -7.72 -7.75 -7.28
C ASP A 184 -6.33 -7.19 -7.58
N THR A 185 -6.15 -5.88 -7.45
CA THR A 185 -4.85 -5.22 -7.68
C THR A 185 -3.80 -5.60 -6.63
N ASP A 186 -4.23 -6.19 -5.52
CA ASP A 186 -3.37 -6.56 -4.40
C ASP A 186 -2.83 -7.99 -4.49
N ILE A 187 -3.46 -8.84 -5.30
CA ILE A 187 -3.08 -10.24 -5.47
C ILE A 187 -1.62 -10.41 -5.91
N PRO A 188 -1.07 -9.60 -6.84
CA PRO A 188 0.33 -9.72 -7.20
C PRO A 188 1.30 -9.54 -6.03
N MET A 189 0.95 -8.79 -4.98
CA MET A 189 1.80 -8.68 -3.79
C MET A 189 1.77 -9.95 -2.94
N LEU A 190 0.59 -10.55 -2.82
CA LEU A 190 0.41 -11.83 -2.15
C LEU A 190 1.20 -12.93 -2.87
N GLU A 191 1.12 -12.99 -4.20
CA GLU A 191 1.85 -13.94 -5.03
C GLU A 191 3.37 -13.83 -4.84
N GLU A 192 3.92 -12.61 -4.88
CA GLU A 192 5.35 -12.39 -4.66
C GLU A 192 5.78 -12.85 -3.27
N CYS A 193 5.03 -12.49 -2.21
CA CYS A 193 5.34 -12.95 -0.85
C CYS A 193 5.25 -14.48 -0.72
N LEU A 194 4.22 -15.10 -1.31
CA LEU A 194 4.02 -16.55 -1.32
C LEU A 194 5.10 -17.29 -2.12
N SER A 195 5.65 -16.69 -3.17
CA SER A 195 6.74 -17.27 -3.95
C SER A 195 8.05 -17.37 -3.16
N VAL A 196 8.23 -16.50 -2.17
CA VAL A 196 9.46 -16.37 -1.38
C VAL A 196 9.39 -17.19 -0.09
N ALA A 197 8.29 -17.09 0.66
CA ALA A 197 8.16 -17.70 1.97
C ALA A 197 6.78 -18.33 2.23
N PRO A 198 6.30 -19.26 1.37
CA PRO A 198 4.92 -19.73 1.40
C PRO A 198 4.36 -20.12 2.77
N PRO A 199 5.04 -20.95 3.61
CA PRO A 199 4.47 -21.35 4.90
C PRO A 199 4.40 -20.22 5.94
N ASN A 200 5.17 -19.14 5.72
CA ASN A 200 5.30 -18.02 6.65
C ASN A 200 4.47 -16.79 6.24
N VAL A 201 3.75 -16.87 5.12
CA VAL A 201 2.81 -15.83 4.69
C VAL A 201 1.47 -16.05 5.36
N TYR A 202 0.92 -14.98 5.89
CA TYR A 202 -0.44 -14.84 6.40
C TYR A 202 -1.10 -13.72 5.62
N THR A 203 -2.39 -13.83 5.33
CA THR A 203 -3.09 -12.78 4.59
C THR A 203 -4.48 -12.48 5.15
N ILE A 204 -4.82 -11.19 5.21
CA ILE A 204 -6.14 -10.70 5.63
C ILE A 204 -6.72 -9.84 4.52
N TRP A 205 -7.91 -10.18 4.04
CA TRP A 205 -8.56 -9.47 2.96
C TRP A 205 -9.82 -8.75 3.43
N VAL A 206 -9.90 -7.45 3.15
CA VAL A 206 -11.03 -6.61 3.52
C VAL A 206 -12.02 -6.58 2.37
N THR A 207 -12.93 -7.56 2.33
CA THR A 207 -13.87 -7.68 1.21
C THR A 207 -15.15 -8.43 1.59
N LYS A 208 -16.24 -8.06 0.92
CA LYS A 208 -17.50 -8.79 0.91
C LYS A 208 -17.74 -9.51 -0.42
N ASP A 209 -16.85 -9.32 -1.39
CA ASP A 209 -16.94 -9.94 -2.71
C ASP A 209 -16.48 -11.39 -2.65
N GLU A 210 -17.41 -12.32 -2.88
CA GLU A 210 -17.14 -13.75 -2.87
C GLU A 210 -16.18 -14.18 -4.00
N ALA A 211 -16.21 -13.52 -5.16
CA ALA A 211 -15.31 -13.84 -6.26
C ALA A 211 -13.85 -13.52 -5.89
N LEU A 212 -13.62 -12.38 -5.22
CA LEU A 212 -12.30 -12.02 -4.70
C LEU A 212 -11.85 -13.00 -3.61
N LYS A 213 -12.74 -13.39 -2.69
CA LYS A 213 -12.41 -14.38 -1.64
C LYS A 213 -11.98 -15.72 -2.23
N GLU A 214 -12.71 -16.20 -3.24
CA GLU A 214 -12.37 -17.43 -3.95
C GLU A 214 -11.00 -17.33 -4.61
N LYS A 215 -10.76 -16.24 -5.36
CA LYS A 215 -9.49 -16.02 -6.06
C LYS A 215 -8.30 -15.98 -5.11
N VAL A 216 -8.40 -15.25 -3.99
CA VAL A 216 -7.36 -15.20 -2.94
C VAL A 216 -7.10 -16.57 -2.35
N THR A 217 -8.17 -17.32 -2.07
CA THR A 217 -8.07 -18.68 -1.52
C THR A 217 -7.37 -19.62 -2.51
N GLN A 218 -7.71 -19.54 -3.80
CA GLN A 218 -7.06 -20.30 -4.86
C GLN A 218 -5.58 -19.91 -5.01
N THR A 219 -5.26 -18.61 -4.96
CA THR A 219 -3.87 -18.13 -4.96
C THR A 219 -3.09 -18.72 -3.79
N CYS A 220 -3.60 -18.68 -2.56
CA CYS A 220 -2.93 -19.28 -1.41
C CYS A 220 -2.76 -20.80 -1.57
N ALA A 221 -3.80 -21.49 -2.01
CA ALA A 221 -3.79 -22.94 -2.21
C ALA A 221 -2.78 -23.39 -3.27
N HIS A 222 -2.58 -22.60 -4.34
CA HIS A 222 -1.57 -22.84 -5.37
C HIS A 222 -0.15 -22.92 -4.79
N PHE A 223 0.12 -22.15 -3.73
CA PHE A 223 1.40 -22.16 -3.01
C PHE A 223 1.38 -23.05 -1.75
N HIS A 224 0.40 -23.95 -1.63
CA HIS A 224 0.20 -24.82 -0.47
C HIS A 224 0.07 -24.06 0.87
N ASN A 225 -0.50 -22.86 0.83
CA ASN A 225 -0.76 -22.01 1.99
C ASN A 225 -2.26 -21.97 2.31
N SER A 226 -2.60 -22.05 3.60
CA SER A 226 -3.98 -21.94 4.11
C SER A 226 -4.17 -20.81 5.12
N ASN A 227 -3.17 -19.94 5.28
CA ASN A 227 -3.16 -18.84 6.24
C ASN A 227 -3.90 -17.61 5.70
N VAL A 228 -5.20 -17.78 5.41
CA VAL A 228 -6.07 -16.74 4.84
C VAL A 228 -7.19 -16.38 5.82
N ALA A 229 -7.50 -15.09 5.93
CA ALA A 229 -8.65 -14.59 6.66
C ALA A 229 -9.35 -13.47 5.88
N PHE A 230 -10.66 -13.34 6.10
CA PHE A 230 -11.49 -12.32 5.45
C PHE A 230 -12.22 -11.50 6.50
N VAL A 231 -12.28 -10.18 6.29
CA VAL A 231 -13.03 -9.25 7.14
C VAL A 231 -13.88 -8.33 6.26
N SER A 232 -14.95 -7.79 6.83
CA SER A 232 -15.96 -7.04 6.07
C SER A 232 -15.65 -5.55 5.92
N CYS A 233 -14.77 -5.00 6.77
CA CYS A 233 -14.37 -3.59 6.74
C CYS A 233 -13.03 -3.36 7.47
N PRO A 234 -12.34 -2.22 7.19
CA PRO A 234 -11.06 -1.88 7.80
C PRO A 234 -11.08 -1.81 9.33
N GLU A 235 -12.20 -1.42 9.93
CA GLU A 235 -12.34 -1.25 11.38
C GLU A 235 -12.18 -2.58 12.13
N VAL A 236 -12.58 -3.70 11.54
CA VAL A 236 -12.36 -5.04 12.12
C VAL A 236 -10.86 -5.36 12.15
N LEU A 237 -10.14 -5.07 11.06
CA LEU A 237 -8.69 -5.25 10.98
C LEU A 237 -7.97 -4.34 11.98
N LEU A 238 -8.34 -3.07 12.06
CA LEU A 238 -7.78 -2.12 13.03
C LEU A 238 -8.06 -2.55 14.49
N GLY A 239 -9.26 -3.06 14.77
CA GLY A 239 -9.61 -3.64 16.07
C GLY A 239 -8.71 -4.83 16.43
N ALA A 240 -8.45 -5.72 15.47
CA ALA A 240 -7.53 -6.85 15.66
C ALA A 240 -6.08 -6.39 15.91
N MET A 241 -5.60 -5.37 15.18
CA MET A 241 -4.28 -4.77 15.39
C MET A 241 -4.16 -4.14 16.78
N ALA A 242 -5.18 -3.40 17.22
CA ALA A 242 -5.24 -2.81 18.56
C ALA A 242 -5.18 -3.90 19.64
N GLN A 243 -5.97 -4.97 19.50
CA GLN A 243 -6.00 -6.07 20.45
C GLN A 243 -4.67 -6.83 20.53
N ALA A 244 -4.02 -7.07 19.38
CA ALA A 244 -2.69 -7.69 19.33
C ALA A 244 -1.65 -6.85 20.11
N THR A 245 -1.73 -5.53 19.98
CA THR A 245 -0.86 -4.58 20.68
C THR A 245 -1.02 -4.62 22.20
N VAL A 246 -2.25 -4.87 22.70
CA VAL A 246 -2.53 -5.01 24.14
C VAL A 246 -2.04 -6.34 24.68
N ARG A 247 -2.17 -7.44 23.92
CA ARG A 247 -1.68 -8.77 24.35
C ARG A 247 -0.18 -8.77 24.60
N GLU A 248 0.60 -8.08 23.77
CA GLU A 248 2.05 -7.93 23.97
C GLU A 248 2.41 -7.23 25.30
N LEU A 249 1.56 -6.33 25.81
CA LEU A 249 1.79 -5.72 27.13
C LEU A 249 1.66 -6.75 28.26
N LYS A 250 0.66 -7.63 28.17
CA LYS A 250 0.42 -8.65 29.20
C LYS A 250 1.52 -9.71 29.21
N VAL A 251 2.01 -10.13 28.05
CA VAL A 251 3.12 -11.10 27.95
C VAL A 251 4.43 -10.54 28.50
N ARG A 252 4.65 -9.22 28.40
CA ARG A 252 5.83 -8.56 29.01
C ARG A 252 5.66 -8.23 30.49
N GLY A 253 4.44 -8.30 31.02
CA GLY A 253 4.08 -7.86 32.38
C GLY A 253 3.72 -8.99 33.34
N GLY A 254 4.08 -10.24 33.05
CA GLY A 254 3.70 -11.39 33.87
C GLY A 254 4.82 -12.44 33.97
N ASP A 255 5.78 -12.16 34.85
CA ASP A 255 6.25 -13.03 35.92
C ASP A 255 6.54 -12.07 37.09
N PHE A 256 5.47 -11.60 37.73
CA PHE A 256 5.58 -11.13 39.11
C PHE A 256 5.04 -12.28 39.94
N ASP A 257 5.98 -13.00 40.54
CA ASP A 257 5.74 -14.10 41.46
C ASP A 257 4.63 -13.73 42.44
N ASP A 258 3.58 -14.54 42.46
CA ASP A 258 2.62 -14.60 43.55
C ASP A 258 3.28 -15.37 44.70
N ASP A 259 4.29 -14.75 45.31
CA ASP A 259 4.73 -15.09 46.67
C ASP A 259 3.68 -14.49 47.61
N SER A 260 2.58 -15.21 47.78
CA SER A 260 1.72 -15.07 48.95
C SER A 260 2.05 -16.19 49.93
N ASP A 261 2.91 -15.84 50.89
CA ASP A 261 3.04 -16.49 52.19
C ASP A 261 1.65 -16.72 52.81
N VAL A 262 1.21 -17.98 52.94
CA VAL A 262 0.57 -18.59 54.15
C VAL A 262 0.85 -20.09 54.18
#